data_AF-A0A527GLH8-F1
#
_entry.id   AF-A0A527GLH8-F1
#
_cell.length_a   1.000
_cell.length_b   1.000
_cell.length_c   1.000
_cell.angle_alpha   90.00
_cell.angle_beta   90.00
_cell.angle_gamma   90.00
#
_symmetry.space_group_name_H-M   'P 1'
#
loop_
_entity.id
_entity.type
_entity.pdbx_description
1 polymer ?
#
loop_
_entity_poly.entity_id
_entity_poly.type
_entity_poly.pdbx_seq_one_letter_code
_entity_poly.pdbx_strand_id
1 'polypeptide(L)' 'VFFTVAFSAAFAFAGPNDGFALENAPLMGVFHVDAMRWISWALGDLSVKLIIAVVALIPYRLLAARWSQPAVAA' A
#
# COMPACT_ATOMS: atom_id res chain seq x y z
N VAL A 1 -1.97 5.78 6.52
CA VAL A 1 -1.49 6.58 7.67
C VAL A 1 -0.33 7.47 7.27
N PHE A 2 0.86 6.94 6.95
CA PHE A 2 2.04 7.74 6.60
C PHE A 2 1.76 8.84 5.55
N PHE A 3 1.27 8.44 4.36
CA PHE A 3 0.97 9.40 3.29
C PHE A 3 -0.03 10.48 3.70
N THR A 4 -1.05 10.11 4.48
CA THR A 4 -2.06 11.05 4.96
C THR A 4 -1.45 12.11 5.88
N VAL A 5 -0.58 11.71 6.81
CA VAL A 5 0.05 12.66 7.74
C VAL A 5 1.10 13.53 7.03
N ALA A 6 1.84 12.95 6.08
CA ALA A 6 2.94 13.65 5.41
C ALA A 6 2.50 14.60 4.28
N PHE A 7 1.40 14.29 3.57
CA PHE A 7 1.04 14.99 2.33
C PHE A 7 -0.38 15.57 2.29
N SER A 8 -1.23 15.30 3.28
CA SER A 8 -2.57 15.89 3.32
C SER A 8 -2.51 17.34 3.80
N ALA A 9 -3.29 18.22 3.16
CA ALA A 9 -3.47 19.60 3.60
C ALA A 9 -4.03 19.69 5.04
N ALA A 10 -4.77 18.68 5.50
CA ALA A 10 -5.30 18.63 6.87
C ALA A 10 -4.19 18.54 7.94
N PHE A 11 -3.01 18.04 7.57
CA PHE A 11 -1.84 17.90 8.45
C PHE A 11 -0.73 18.90 8.12
N ALA A 12 -1.04 19.99 7.41
CA ALA A 12 -0.06 21.04 7.06
C ALA A 12 0.60 21.72 8.28
N PHE A 13 0.06 21.55 9.49
CA PHE A 13 0.70 22.00 10.73
C PHE A 13 1.85 21.10 11.21
N ALA A 14 1.93 19.86 10.71
CA ALA A 14 2.90 18.85 11.12
C ALA A 14 4.17 18.81 10.24
N GLY A 15 4.21 19.62 9.17
CA GLY A 15 5.36 19.70 8.27
C GLY A 15 5.11 20.61 7.08
N PRO A 16 6.11 20.80 6.19
CA PRO A 16 5.95 21.62 4.99
C PRO A 16 4.87 21.06 4.06
N ASN A 17 4.00 21.93 3.56
CA ASN A 17 2.97 21.54 2.61
C ASN A 17 3.49 21.66 1.17
N ASP A 18 3.59 20.54 0.45
CA ASP A 18 4.08 20.50 -0.93
C ASP A 18 2.91 20.66 -1.92
N GLY A 19 2.92 21.77 -2.66
CA GLY A 19 1.92 22.05 -3.69
C GLY A 19 1.85 20.98 -4.78
N PHE A 20 2.99 20.39 -5.15
CA PHE A 20 3.05 19.34 -6.16
C PHE A 20 2.26 18.09 -5.72
N ALA A 21 2.29 17.77 -4.43
CA ALA A 21 1.57 16.61 -3.88
C ALA A 21 0.04 16.82 -3.83
N LEU A 22 -0.39 18.08 -3.66
CA LEU A 22 -1.80 18.47 -3.56
C LEU A 22 -2.49 18.75 -4.89
N GLU A 23 -1.73 18.85 -5.99
CA GLU A 23 -2.30 19.01 -7.32
C GLU A 23 -3.24 17.84 -7.66
N ASN A 24 -4.40 18.17 -8.22
CA ASN A 24 -5.31 17.17 -8.76
C ASN A 24 -4.74 16.60 -10.06
N ALA A 25 -4.80 15.28 -10.18
CA ALA A 25 -4.44 14.57 -11.38
C ALA A 25 -5.32 13.31 -11.54
N PRO A 26 -5.42 12.76 -12.75
CA PRO A 26 -6.09 11.48 -12.97
C PRO A 26 -5.48 10.41 -12.08
N LEU A 27 -6.32 9.66 -11.38
CA LEU A 27 -5.89 8.63 -10.44
C LEU A 27 -5.03 7.59 -11.16
N MET A 28 -3.84 7.32 -10.64
CA MET A 28 -2.81 6.48 -11.26
C MET A 28 -2.41 6.87 -12.70
N GLY A 29 -2.82 8.04 -13.19
CA GLY A 29 -2.61 8.47 -14.57
C GLY A 29 -3.44 7.72 -15.62
N VAL A 30 -4.32 6.79 -15.21
CA VAL A 30 -5.09 5.91 -16.13
C VAL A 30 -6.58 5.89 -15.84
N PHE A 31 -7.01 6.25 -14.64
CA PHE A 31 -8.41 6.28 -14.26
C PHE A 31 -9.02 7.67 -14.52
N HIS A 32 -10.32 7.70 -14.84
CA HIS A 32 -11.08 8.92 -15.11
C HIS A 32 -11.46 9.70 -13.84
N VAL A 33 -11.06 9.23 -12.67
CA VAL A 33 -11.32 9.87 -11.38
C VAL A 33 -10.13 10.73 -11.04
N ASP A 34 -10.35 12.03 -10.82
CA ASP A 34 -9.30 12.92 -10.34
C ASP A 34 -9.16 12.84 -8.82
N ALA A 35 -7.92 12.86 -8.37
CA ALA A 35 -7.55 12.90 -6.96
C ALA A 35 -6.25 13.68 -6.78
N MET A 36 -5.96 14.10 -5.55
CA MET A 36 -4.65 14.67 -5.21
C MET A 36 -3.56 13.64 -5.52
N ARG A 37 -2.45 14.07 -6.13
CA ARG A 37 -1.38 13.16 -6.58
C ARG A 37 -0.88 12.21 -5.49
N TRP A 38 -0.74 12.68 -4.25
CA TRP A 38 -0.27 11.84 -3.14
C TRP A 38 -1.18 10.63 -2.86
N ILE A 39 -2.48 10.71 -3.20
CA ILE A 39 -3.43 9.60 -3.05
C ILE A 39 -3.07 8.48 -4.02
N SER A 40 -2.70 8.82 -5.26
CA SER A 40 -2.24 7.83 -6.25
C SER A 40 -0.97 7.12 -5.76
N TRP A 41 -0.02 7.86 -5.18
CA TRP A 41 1.21 7.25 -4.64
C TRP A 41 0.93 6.33 -3.45
N ALA A 42 0.05 6.76 -2.55
CA ALA A 42 -0.35 5.96 -1.39
C ALA A 42 -1.00 4.64 -1.80
N LEU A 43 -1.89 4.69 -2.80
CA LEU A 43 -2.52 3.50 -3.36
C LEU A 43 -1.52 2.62 -4.10
N GLY A 44 -0.55 3.21 -4.81
CA GLY A 44 0.47 2.48 -5.57
C GLY A 44 1.38 1.70 -4.63
N ASP A 45 1.90 2.36 -3.59
CA ASP A 45 2.72 1.75 -2.55
C ASP A 45 1.98 0.61 -1.83
N LEU A 46 0.73 0.83 -1.41
CA LEU A 46 -0.07 -0.21 -0.76
C LEU A 46 -0.33 -1.40 -1.68
N SER A 47 -0.71 -1.15 -2.93
CA SER A 47 -1.05 -2.21 -3.89
C SER A 47 0.15 -3.11 -4.16
N VAL A 48 1.33 -2.52 -4.41
CA VAL A 48 2.58 -3.27 -4.64
C VAL A 48 2.95 -4.08 -3.39
N LYS A 49 2.85 -3.49 -2.19
CA LYS A 49 3.11 -4.21 -0.93
C LYS A 49 2.20 -5.41 -0.75
N LEU A 50 0.90 -5.26 -1.03
CA LEU A 50 -0.07 -6.36 -0.94
C LEU A 50 0.22 -7.46 -1.97
N ILE A 51 0.55 -7.10 -3.21
CA ILE A 51 0.92 -8.07 -4.26
C ILE A 51 2.15 -8.87 -3.82
N ILE A 52 3.20 -8.19 -3.36
CA ILE A 52 4.42 -8.85 -2.87
C ILE A 52 4.10 -9.74 -1.67
N ALA A 53 3.29 -9.26 -0.72
CA ALA A 53 2.89 -10.04 0.44
C ALA A 53 2.15 -11.33 0.03
N VAL A 54 1.22 -11.25 -0.92
CA VAL A 54 0.51 -12.43 -1.45
C VAL A 54 1.49 -13.40 -2.12
N VAL A 55 2.33 -12.90 -3.02
CA VAL A 55 3.29 -13.72 -3.79
C VAL A 55 4.32 -14.38 -2.87
N ALA A 56 4.78 -13.72 -1.81
CA ALA A 56 5.78 -14.25 -0.89
C ALA A 56 5.18 -15.12 0.23
N LEU A 57 4.08 -14.69 0.85
CA LEU A 57 3.53 -15.33 2.04
C LEU A 57 2.68 -16.56 1.71
N ILE A 58 1.97 -16.60 0.58
CA ILE A 58 1.17 -17.80 0.23
C ILE A 58 2.08 -19.03 0.07
N PRO A 59 3.13 -19.01 -0.76
CA PRO A 59 4.03 -20.16 -0.90
C PRO A 59 4.70 -20.54 0.41
N TYR A 60 5.14 -19.53 1.18
CA TYR A 60 5.73 -19.74 2.50
C TYR A 60 4.77 -20.48 3.43
N ARG A 61 3.51 -20.03 3.51
CA ARG A 61 2.49 -20.68 4.36
C ARG A 61 2.17 -22.10 3.91
N LEU A 62 2.11 -22.36 2.61
CA LEU A 62 1.88 -23.70 2.08
C LEU A 62 3.03 -24.66 2.43
N LEU A 63 4.27 -24.18 2.33
CA LEU A 63 5.45 -24.97 2.69
C LEU A 63 5.51 -25.22 4.21
N ALA A 64 5.27 -24.19 5.02
CA ALA A 64 5.22 -24.31 6.47
C ALA A 64 4.13 -25.28 6.93
N ALA A 65 2.92 -25.21 6.36
CA ALA A 65 1.83 -26.12 6.69
C ALA A 65 2.15 -27.59 6.36
N ARG A 66 2.92 -27.84 5.29
CA ARG A 66 3.40 -29.19 4.96
C ARG A 66 4.41 -29.71 5.97
N TRP A 67 5.25 -28.84 6.55
CA TRP A 67 6.26 -29.23 7.54
C TRP A 67 5.66 -29.35 8.95
N SER A 68 4.58 -28.64 9.23
CA SER A 68 3.86 -28.69 10.51
C SER A 68 2.84 -29.82 10.61
N GLN A 69 2.80 -30.79 9.67
CA GLN A 69 1.97 -31.97 9.88
C GLN A 69 2.44 -32.67 11.17
N PRO A 70 1.60 -32.76 12.22
CA PRO A 70 1.95 -33.57 13.38
C PRO A 70 2.22 -34.97 12.85
N ALA A 71 3.29 -35.61 13.30
CA ALA A 71 3.43 -37.04 13.12
C ALA A 71 2.10 -37.65 13.59
N VAL A 72 1.35 -38.24 12.65
CA VAL A 72 0.17 -39.02 13.02
C VAL A 72 0.72 -40.06 13.96
N ALA A 73 0.41 -39.91 15.25
CA ALA A 73 0.74 -40.89 16.27
C ALA A 73 -0.03 -42.15 15.88
N ALA A 74 0.68 -43.07 15.23
CA ALA A 74 0.26 -44.43 14.96
C ALA A 74 0.86 -45.33 16.04
#